data_AF-A0A093F6M3-F1
#
_entry.id   AF-A0A093F6M3-F1
#
_cell.length_a   1.000
_cell.length_b   1.000
_cell.length_c   1.000
_cell.angle_alpha   90.00
_cell.angle_beta   90.00
_cell.angle_gamma   90.00
#
_symmetry.space_group_name_H-M   'P 1'
#
loop_
_entity.id
_entity.type
_entity.pdbx_description
1 polymer ?
#
loop_
_entity_poly.entity_id
_entity_poly.type
_entity_poly.pdbx_seq_one_letter_code
_entity_poly.pdbx_strand_id
1 'polypeptide(L)'
;QCAPWKDNACCTANTSSEAHKDNSNLYNFNWNHCGVMPPKCKRHFIQDTCLYECSPNLGPWIDQADSSWRRERILHVPLCKEDCEEWWEDCKDYVTCKENWHKGWNWATGTNRCPWGSMCRPFSHVFPRPKDLCEKIWSNSYKYTTEHRGSGRCIQMWFDPAQGNPNVVVAKYYAWKKRTSPAHMENVIPETGRAASAWPWSVLVLLPLALALGAGGCGSRGWGFL
;
A
#
# COMPACT_ATOMS: atom_id res chain seq x y z
N GLN A 1 15.93 -3.10 -16.02
CA GLN A 1 14.47 -3.20 -15.82
C GLN A 1 13.87 -1.89 -15.30
N CYS A 2 14.55 -1.11 -14.44
CA CYS A 2 14.02 0.18 -13.96
C CYS A 2 14.16 1.37 -14.95
N ALA A 3 14.76 1.17 -16.12
CA ALA A 3 14.96 2.22 -17.13
C ALA A 3 13.66 2.92 -17.61
N PRO A 4 12.46 2.28 -17.63
CA PRO A 4 11.23 2.95 -18.03
C PRO A 4 10.84 4.17 -17.18
N TRP A 5 11.41 4.33 -15.99
CA TRP A 5 11.17 5.48 -15.11
C TRP A 5 12.23 6.58 -15.22
N LYS A 6 13.23 6.45 -16.10
CA LYS A 6 14.41 7.34 -16.15
C LYS A 6 14.10 8.85 -16.21
N ASP A 7 12.99 9.23 -16.86
CA ASP A 7 12.65 10.64 -17.10
C ASP A 7 11.96 11.29 -15.88
N ASN A 8 11.37 10.49 -15.00
CA ASN A 8 10.75 10.94 -13.76
C ASN A 8 10.64 9.76 -12.77
N ALA A 9 11.58 9.67 -11.83
CA ALA A 9 11.67 8.59 -10.86
C ALA A 9 11.83 9.09 -9.42
N CYS A 10 11.31 8.32 -8.47
CA CYS A 10 11.58 8.48 -7.03
C CYS A 10 12.88 7.79 -6.57
N CYS A 11 13.39 6.84 -7.36
CA CYS A 11 14.56 6.06 -7.01
C CYS A 11 15.86 6.71 -7.48
N THR A 12 16.98 6.33 -6.86
CA THR A 12 18.32 6.72 -7.32
C THR A 12 18.92 5.68 -8.28
N ALA A 13 19.99 6.04 -9.00
CA ALA A 13 20.75 5.10 -9.81
C ALA A 13 21.26 3.90 -8.99
N ASN A 14 21.72 4.14 -7.76
CA ASN A 14 22.16 3.08 -6.84
C ASN A 14 21.00 2.15 -6.48
N THR A 15 19.85 2.69 -6.07
CA THR A 15 18.63 1.92 -5.79
C THR A 15 18.25 1.04 -6.97
N SER A 16 18.24 1.60 -8.18
CA SER A 16 17.92 0.84 -9.39
C SER A 16 18.92 -0.28 -9.68
N SER A 17 20.21 -0.09 -9.37
CA SER A 17 21.24 -1.11 -9.54
C SER A 17 21.09 -2.23 -8.50
N GLU A 18 20.84 -1.88 -7.24
CA GLU A 18 20.61 -2.84 -6.15
C GLU A 18 19.34 -3.66 -6.36
N ALA A 19 18.29 -3.11 -6.99
CA ALA A 19 17.07 -3.85 -7.31
C ALA A 19 17.32 -5.10 -8.18
N HIS A 20 18.45 -5.18 -8.90
CA HIS A 20 18.79 -6.32 -9.76
C HIS A 20 19.73 -7.34 -9.10
N LYS A 21 20.24 -7.05 -7.89
CA LYS A 21 21.18 -7.94 -7.16
C LYS A 21 20.41 -8.90 -6.25
N ASP A 22 20.92 -10.12 -6.08
CA ASP A 22 20.47 -11.02 -5.02
C ASP A 22 20.98 -10.54 -3.66
N ASN A 23 20.16 -10.62 -2.62
CA ASN A 23 20.48 -10.14 -1.26
C ASN A 23 21.00 -8.69 -1.28
N SER A 24 20.36 -7.83 -2.06
CA SER A 24 20.79 -6.45 -2.25
C SER A 24 20.67 -5.62 -0.96
N ASN A 25 21.41 -4.53 -0.90
CA ASN A 25 21.40 -3.65 0.28
C ASN A 25 20.08 -2.89 0.48
N LEU A 26 19.11 -3.03 -0.43
CA LEU A 26 17.77 -2.44 -0.24
C LEU A 26 17.03 -3.10 0.93
N TYR A 27 17.00 -4.43 0.93
CA TYR A 27 16.19 -5.21 1.85
C TYR A 27 16.89 -6.46 2.40
N ASN A 28 18.13 -6.71 1.95
CA ASN A 28 18.87 -7.95 2.18
C ASN A 28 18.03 -9.22 1.89
N PHE A 29 17.17 -9.12 0.86
CA PHE A 29 16.16 -10.12 0.57
C PHE A 29 16.68 -11.21 -0.38
N ASN A 30 16.48 -12.45 0.04
CA ASN A 30 16.82 -13.66 -0.66
C ASN A 30 15.63 -14.20 -1.45
N TRP A 31 15.65 -13.99 -2.76
CA TRP A 31 14.71 -14.60 -3.71
C TRP A 31 14.85 -16.13 -3.76
N ASN A 32 16.02 -16.66 -3.38
CA ASN A 32 16.39 -18.07 -3.46
C ASN A 32 16.15 -18.84 -2.14
N HIS A 33 15.17 -18.44 -1.32
CA HIS A 33 14.93 -19.03 0.01
C HIS A 33 14.45 -20.50 -0.02
N CYS A 34 14.01 -21.00 -1.19
CA CYS A 34 13.57 -22.39 -1.40
C CYS A 34 14.30 -23.09 -2.56
N GLY A 35 15.45 -22.55 -3.00
CA GLY A 35 16.16 -23.01 -4.21
C GLY A 35 16.45 -21.84 -5.14
N VAL A 36 17.04 -22.10 -6.32
CA VAL A 36 17.32 -21.03 -7.28
C VAL A 36 16.03 -20.61 -7.99
N MET A 37 15.64 -19.34 -7.85
CA MET A 37 14.47 -18.78 -8.51
C MET A 37 14.70 -18.70 -10.04
N PRO A 38 13.80 -19.24 -10.87
CA PRO A 38 13.90 -19.13 -12.32
C PRO A 38 13.95 -17.66 -12.79
N PRO A 39 14.79 -17.31 -13.78
CA PRO A 39 14.88 -15.93 -14.28
C PRO A 39 13.55 -15.34 -14.73
N LYS A 40 12.67 -16.15 -15.35
CA LYS A 40 11.32 -15.74 -15.77
C LYS A 40 10.42 -15.30 -14.60
N CYS A 41 10.60 -15.89 -13.42
CA CYS A 41 9.89 -15.49 -12.21
C CYS A 41 10.57 -14.30 -11.54
N LYS A 42 11.90 -14.35 -11.41
CA LYS A 42 12.70 -13.31 -10.73
C LYS A 42 12.56 -11.93 -11.38
N ARG A 43 12.43 -11.86 -12.72
CA ARG A 43 12.23 -10.57 -13.41
C ARG A 43 11.01 -9.81 -12.91
N HIS A 44 9.93 -10.50 -12.51
CA HIS A 44 8.73 -9.82 -12.00
C HIS A 44 8.97 -9.19 -10.63
N PHE A 45 9.72 -9.85 -9.75
CA PHE A 45 10.13 -9.29 -8.46
C PHE A 45 11.08 -8.08 -8.61
N ILE A 46 11.97 -8.12 -9.60
CA ILE A 46 12.82 -6.97 -9.94
C ILE A 46 11.95 -5.82 -10.47
N GLN A 47 11.02 -6.09 -11.38
CA GLN A 47 10.13 -5.08 -11.95
C GLN A 47 9.19 -4.48 -10.89
N ASP A 48 8.69 -5.29 -9.96
CA ASP A 48 7.91 -4.85 -8.80
C ASP A 48 8.74 -3.90 -7.92
N THR A 49 9.99 -4.27 -7.63
CA THR A 49 10.93 -3.39 -6.91
C THR A 49 11.14 -2.08 -7.66
N CYS A 50 11.32 -2.12 -8.99
CA CYS A 50 11.42 -0.89 -9.79
C CYS A 50 10.14 -0.04 -9.70
N LEU A 51 8.95 -0.64 -9.78
CA LEU A 51 7.69 0.10 -9.65
C LEU A 51 7.58 0.74 -8.26
N TYR A 52 7.82 -0.02 -7.20
CA TYR A 52 7.70 0.45 -5.82
C TYR A 52 8.71 1.57 -5.50
N GLU A 53 9.97 1.40 -5.89
CA GLU A 53 11.04 2.35 -5.58
C GLU A 53 11.02 3.57 -6.52
N CYS A 54 10.70 3.39 -7.80
CA CYS A 54 10.90 4.42 -8.81
C CYS A 54 9.62 5.16 -9.21
N SER A 55 8.42 4.59 -9.03
CA SER A 55 7.23 5.20 -9.61
C SER A 55 6.75 6.45 -8.85
N PRO A 56 6.68 7.62 -9.50
CA PRO A 56 6.08 8.82 -8.91
C PRO A 56 4.55 8.80 -8.97
N ASN A 57 3.94 7.71 -9.47
CA ASN A 57 2.51 7.64 -9.79
C ASN A 57 1.72 6.77 -8.81
N LEU A 58 2.31 6.39 -7.67
CA LEU A 58 1.64 5.59 -6.64
C LEU A 58 0.94 6.42 -5.55
N GLY A 59 1.07 7.75 -5.61
CA GLY A 59 0.53 8.70 -4.62
C GLY A 59 -0.91 8.44 -4.13
N PRO A 60 -1.90 8.14 -4.99
CA PRO A 60 -3.28 7.90 -4.55
C PRO A 60 -3.46 6.77 -3.52
N TRP A 61 -2.49 5.85 -3.46
CA TRP A 61 -2.50 4.63 -2.65
C TRP A 61 -1.46 4.62 -1.54
N ILE A 62 -0.76 5.74 -1.32
CA ILE A 62 0.13 5.90 -0.17
C ILE A 62 -0.72 6.01 1.09
N ASP A 63 -0.36 5.24 2.10
CA ASP A 63 -0.97 5.22 3.43
C ASP A 63 0.11 5.14 4.53
N GLN A 64 -0.24 5.53 5.75
CA GLN A 64 0.67 5.45 6.89
C GLN A 64 1.00 3.99 7.22
N ALA A 65 2.27 3.73 7.46
CA ALA A 65 2.76 2.42 7.84
C ALA A 65 3.04 2.37 9.35
N ASP A 66 2.45 1.39 10.03
CA ASP A 66 2.82 1.07 11.41
C ASP A 66 4.11 0.24 11.44
N SER A 67 5.25 0.89 11.18
CA SER A 67 6.56 0.22 11.16
C SER A 67 7.71 1.16 11.51
N SER A 68 8.78 0.61 12.10
CA SER A 68 9.96 1.37 12.51
C SER A 68 10.85 1.86 11.36
N TRP A 69 10.75 1.26 10.18
CA TRP A 69 11.69 1.49 9.05
C TRP A 69 11.07 2.24 7.87
N ARG A 70 9.74 2.37 7.81
CA ARG A 70 9.04 3.21 6.82
C ARG A 70 7.86 3.90 7.49
N ARG A 71 7.70 5.19 7.18
CA ARG A 71 6.54 5.99 7.64
C ARG A 71 5.30 5.75 6.80
N GLU A 72 5.50 5.41 5.53
CA GLU A 72 4.44 5.24 4.55
C GLU A 72 4.66 3.96 3.74
N ARG A 73 3.58 3.42 3.18
CA ARG A 73 3.60 2.32 2.22
C ARG A 73 2.46 2.48 1.23
N ILE A 74 2.54 1.73 0.12
CA ILE A 74 1.40 1.57 -0.77
C ILE A 74 0.43 0.52 -0.23
N LEU A 75 -0.87 0.76 -0.42
CA LEU A 75 -1.94 -0.19 -0.15
C LEU A 75 -2.97 -0.19 -1.27
N HIS A 76 -3.38 -1.39 -1.69
CA HIS A 76 -4.43 -1.61 -2.68
C HIS A 76 -4.22 -0.91 -4.03
N VAL A 77 -2.97 -0.82 -4.48
CA VAL A 77 -2.65 -0.34 -5.83
C VAL A 77 -3.32 -1.27 -6.86
N PRO A 78 -4.19 -0.77 -7.76
CA PRO A 78 -4.94 -1.59 -8.70
C PRO A 78 -4.00 -2.10 -9.79
N LEU A 79 -3.43 -3.28 -9.61
CA LEU A 79 -2.52 -3.87 -10.60
C LEU A 79 -3.35 -4.36 -11.79
N CYS A 80 -2.88 -4.10 -13.01
CA CYS A 80 -3.54 -4.58 -14.22
C CYS A 80 -3.59 -6.10 -14.23
N LYS A 81 -4.67 -6.62 -14.85
CA LYS A 81 -4.94 -8.05 -14.93
C LYS A 81 -3.74 -8.83 -15.48
N GLU A 82 -3.21 -8.41 -16.63
CA GLU A 82 -2.12 -9.10 -17.32
C GLU A 82 -0.83 -9.09 -16.50
N ASP A 83 -0.47 -7.97 -15.85
CA ASP A 83 0.74 -7.90 -15.02
C ASP A 83 0.69 -8.91 -13.87
N CYS A 84 -0.47 -9.07 -13.23
CA CYS A 84 -0.64 -10.03 -12.16
C CYS A 84 -0.67 -11.49 -12.67
N GLU A 85 -1.41 -11.75 -13.75
CA GLU A 85 -1.54 -13.09 -14.33
C GLU A 85 -0.21 -13.58 -14.90
N GLU A 86 0.54 -12.75 -15.62
CA GLU A 86 1.86 -13.09 -16.16
C GLU A 86 2.90 -13.33 -15.05
N TRP A 87 2.88 -12.52 -13.99
CA TRP A 87 3.74 -12.74 -12.83
C TRP A 87 3.47 -14.10 -12.20
N TRP A 88 2.21 -14.43 -11.96
CA TRP A 88 1.83 -15.72 -11.40
C TRP A 88 2.21 -16.88 -12.32
N GLU A 89 1.90 -16.78 -13.62
CA GLU A 89 2.16 -17.82 -14.61
C GLU A 89 3.66 -18.12 -14.74
N ASP A 90 4.52 -17.11 -14.73
CA ASP A 90 5.97 -17.28 -14.79
C ASP A 90 6.56 -17.88 -13.50
N CYS A 91 5.85 -17.77 -12.38
CA CYS A 91 6.29 -18.25 -11.06
C CYS A 91 5.64 -19.55 -10.60
N LYS A 92 4.51 -20.00 -11.18
CA LYS A 92 3.65 -21.05 -10.61
C LYS A 92 4.34 -22.38 -10.29
N ASP A 93 5.36 -22.75 -11.06
CA ASP A 93 6.13 -24.00 -10.91
C ASP A 93 7.35 -23.85 -9.98
N TYR A 94 7.69 -22.62 -9.59
CA TYR A 94 8.72 -22.38 -8.58
C TYR A 94 8.18 -22.71 -7.18
N VAL A 95 9.01 -22.64 -6.15
CA VAL A 95 8.67 -23.02 -4.78
C VAL A 95 8.88 -21.87 -3.79
N THR A 96 8.00 -21.78 -2.80
CA THR A 96 8.13 -20.88 -1.65
C THR A 96 7.58 -21.56 -0.39
N CYS A 97 7.96 -21.04 0.78
CA CYS A 97 7.52 -21.54 2.07
C CYS A 97 6.52 -20.61 2.77
N LYS A 98 6.16 -19.49 2.16
CA LYS A 98 5.32 -18.45 2.78
C LYS A 98 4.42 -17.75 1.76
N GLU A 99 3.21 -17.42 2.20
CA GLU A 99 2.24 -16.62 1.43
C GLU A 99 2.46 -15.11 1.64
N ASN A 100 2.92 -14.68 2.82
CA ASN A 100 3.21 -13.27 3.12
C ASN A 100 4.72 -13.05 3.28
N TRP A 101 5.30 -12.27 2.38
CA TRP A 101 6.73 -12.02 2.30
C TRP A 101 7.17 -10.72 2.99
N HIS A 102 6.24 -9.91 3.51
CA HIS A 102 6.60 -8.74 4.32
C HIS A 102 7.03 -9.10 5.74
N LYS A 103 6.50 -10.18 6.33
CA LYS A 103 6.69 -10.46 7.76
C LYS A 103 6.81 -11.94 8.08
N GLY A 104 7.41 -12.22 9.23
CA GLY A 104 7.55 -13.56 9.79
C GLY A 104 8.53 -14.43 9.00
N TRP A 105 9.63 -13.86 8.52
CA TRP A 105 10.81 -14.61 8.06
C TRP A 105 11.76 -14.87 9.23
N ASN A 106 12.62 -15.88 9.11
CA ASN A 106 13.75 -16.05 10.00
C ASN A 106 14.95 -15.24 9.47
N TRP A 107 15.43 -14.27 10.25
CA TRP A 107 16.54 -13.37 9.89
C TRP A 107 17.84 -13.65 10.66
N ALA A 108 17.95 -14.77 11.39
CA ALA A 108 19.10 -15.07 12.25
C ALA A 108 20.45 -15.06 11.51
N THR A 109 20.46 -15.29 10.19
CA THR A 109 21.66 -15.31 9.34
C THR A 109 21.89 -13.99 8.58
N GLY A 110 21.18 -12.91 8.93
CA GLY A 110 21.23 -11.61 8.24
C GLY A 110 20.35 -11.52 6.98
N THR A 111 20.08 -12.63 6.30
CA THR A 111 19.14 -12.74 5.16
C THR A 111 17.89 -13.51 5.56
N ASN A 112 16.77 -13.31 4.84
CA ASN A 112 15.54 -14.04 5.12
C ASN A 112 15.66 -15.52 4.76
N ARG A 113 15.23 -16.35 5.71
CA ARG A 113 15.10 -17.81 5.59
C ARG A 113 13.68 -18.23 5.95
N CYS A 114 13.26 -19.36 5.38
CA CYS A 114 12.01 -19.99 5.74
C CYS A 114 11.86 -20.16 7.26
N PRO A 115 10.70 -19.84 7.84
CA PRO A 115 10.43 -20.03 9.26
C PRO A 115 10.57 -21.49 9.66
N TRP A 116 10.89 -21.71 10.94
CA TRP A 116 10.95 -23.04 11.52
C TRP A 116 9.63 -23.79 11.32
N GLY A 117 9.72 -25.05 10.86
CA GLY A 117 8.55 -25.89 10.58
C GLY A 117 7.80 -25.57 9.28
N SER A 118 8.18 -24.53 8.54
CA SER A 118 7.64 -24.29 7.20
C SER A 118 8.32 -25.18 6.15
N MET A 119 7.57 -25.55 5.12
CA MET A 119 8.05 -26.39 4.02
C MET A 119 7.94 -25.63 2.70
N CYS A 120 8.95 -25.75 1.85
CA CYS A 120 8.88 -25.26 0.48
C CYS A 120 7.83 -26.06 -0.31
N ARG A 121 6.89 -25.35 -0.92
CA ARG A 121 5.80 -25.89 -1.74
C ARG A 121 5.71 -25.11 -3.06
N PRO A 122 5.15 -25.70 -4.11
CA PRO A 122 4.91 -24.99 -5.36
C PRO A 122 4.17 -23.67 -5.12
N PHE A 123 4.54 -22.62 -5.87
CA PHE A 123 3.88 -21.32 -5.84
C PHE A 123 2.39 -21.46 -6.10
N SER A 124 1.98 -22.33 -7.02
CA SER A 124 0.57 -22.66 -7.27
C SER A 124 -0.17 -23.27 -6.07
N HIS A 125 0.53 -23.89 -5.12
CA HIS A 125 -0.10 -24.40 -3.88
C HIS A 125 -0.22 -23.31 -2.82
N VAL A 126 0.78 -22.42 -2.73
CA VAL A 126 0.80 -21.31 -1.75
C VAL A 126 -0.08 -20.15 -2.21
N PHE A 127 -0.12 -19.90 -3.52
CA PHE A 127 -0.90 -18.89 -4.21
C PHE A 127 -1.75 -19.57 -5.29
N PRO A 128 -2.95 -20.09 -4.97
CA PRO A 128 -3.77 -20.88 -5.90
C PRO A 128 -4.22 -20.14 -7.16
N ARG A 129 -4.31 -18.81 -7.11
CA ARG A 129 -4.70 -17.96 -8.25
C ARG A 129 -3.79 -16.74 -8.33
N PRO A 130 -3.72 -16.07 -9.50
CA PRO A 130 -2.97 -14.81 -9.66
C PRO A 130 -3.30 -13.76 -8.60
N LYS A 131 -4.59 -13.56 -8.30
CA LYS A 131 -5.06 -12.67 -7.24
C LYS A 131 -4.41 -12.98 -5.88
N ASP A 132 -4.29 -14.27 -5.53
CA ASP A 132 -3.71 -14.67 -4.25
C ASP A 132 -2.23 -14.27 -4.16
N LEU A 133 -1.48 -14.37 -5.26
CA LEU A 133 -0.09 -13.88 -5.32
C LEU A 133 -0.04 -12.36 -5.11
N CYS A 134 -0.65 -11.60 -6.02
CA CYS A 134 -0.45 -10.15 -6.08
C CYS A 134 -0.97 -9.42 -4.83
N GLU A 135 -2.07 -9.90 -4.24
CA GLU A 135 -2.63 -9.28 -3.04
C GLU A 135 -1.86 -9.69 -1.77
N LYS A 136 -1.46 -10.96 -1.63
CA LYS A 136 -0.98 -11.47 -0.34
C LYS A 136 0.52 -11.39 -0.15
N ILE A 137 1.31 -11.55 -1.23
CA ILE A 137 2.78 -11.63 -1.14
C ILE A 137 3.36 -10.42 -0.42
N TRP A 138 2.83 -9.23 -0.72
CA TRP A 138 3.22 -7.97 -0.11
C TRP A 138 2.12 -7.36 0.76
N SER A 139 1.40 -8.15 1.57
CA SER A 139 0.43 -7.66 2.57
C SER A 139 -0.52 -6.58 2.02
N ASN A 140 -1.21 -6.86 0.92
CA ASN A 140 -2.14 -5.97 0.24
C ASN A 140 -1.51 -4.68 -0.32
N SER A 141 -0.21 -4.66 -0.63
CA SER A 141 0.37 -3.56 -1.43
C SER A 141 -0.40 -3.38 -2.74
N TYR A 142 -0.74 -4.49 -3.41
CA TYR A 142 -1.57 -4.50 -4.61
C TYR A 142 -2.96 -5.03 -4.34
N LYS A 143 -3.88 -4.65 -5.22
CA LYS A 143 -5.22 -5.19 -5.38
C LYS A 143 -5.36 -5.69 -6.80
N TYR A 144 -5.77 -6.94 -6.97
CA TYR A 144 -6.05 -7.49 -8.29
C TYR A 144 -7.26 -6.80 -8.91
N THR A 145 -7.21 -6.57 -10.23
CA THR A 145 -8.31 -5.98 -10.99
C THR A 145 -8.64 -6.79 -12.22
N THR A 146 -9.83 -6.57 -12.77
CA THR A 146 -10.23 -7.06 -14.10
C THR A 146 -9.93 -6.05 -15.21
N GLU A 147 -9.30 -4.92 -14.86
CA GLU A 147 -8.93 -3.88 -15.80
C GLU A 147 -7.69 -4.33 -16.60
N HIS A 148 -7.78 -4.16 -17.91
CA HIS A 148 -6.71 -4.55 -18.84
C HIS A 148 -5.64 -3.46 -18.95
N ARG A 149 -4.40 -3.85 -19.25
CA ARG A 149 -3.34 -2.92 -19.65
C ARG A 149 -3.86 -1.91 -20.69
N GLY A 150 -3.51 -0.65 -20.52
CA GLY A 150 -3.93 0.44 -21.38
C GLY A 150 -5.32 1.03 -21.11
N SER A 151 -6.14 0.45 -20.20
CA SER A 151 -7.47 1.00 -19.91
C SER A 151 -7.45 2.36 -19.20
N GLY A 152 -6.30 2.75 -18.64
CA GLY A 152 -6.19 3.95 -17.80
C GLY A 152 -6.84 3.79 -16.42
N ARG A 153 -7.20 2.55 -16.03
CA ARG A 153 -7.84 2.23 -14.74
C ARG A 153 -7.03 1.30 -13.84
N CYS A 154 -5.87 0.83 -14.28
CA CYS A 154 -4.98 -0.01 -13.49
C CYS A 154 -3.52 0.38 -13.73
N ILE A 155 -2.68 0.18 -12.71
CA ILE A 155 -1.24 0.39 -12.75
C ILE A 155 -0.59 -0.77 -13.48
N GLN A 156 0.32 -0.43 -14.39
CA GLN A 156 1.16 -1.37 -15.13
C GLN A 156 2.55 -1.39 -14.51
N MET A 157 3.04 -2.59 -14.18
CA MET A 157 4.45 -2.80 -13.81
C MET A 157 5.33 -2.82 -15.07
N TRP A 158 4.81 -3.38 -16.16
CA TRP A 158 5.48 -3.48 -17.45
C TRP A 158 4.87 -2.52 -18.47
N PHE A 159 5.70 -1.66 -19.06
CA PHE A 159 5.29 -0.76 -20.14
C PHE A 159 6.49 -0.39 -21.02
N ASP A 160 6.20 -0.01 -22.26
CA ASP A 160 7.19 0.51 -23.20
C ASP A 160 7.40 2.02 -22.97
N PRO A 161 8.57 2.46 -22.50
CA PRO A 161 8.81 3.88 -22.26
C PRO A 161 8.79 4.73 -23.54
N ALA A 162 8.96 4.15 -24.73
CA ALA A 162 8.83 4.88 -25.99
C ALA A 162 7.39 5.38 -26.24
N GLN A 163 6.39 4.75 -25.60
CA GLN A 163 4.98 5.14 -25.66
C GLN A 163 4.56 6.02 -24.47
N GLY A 164 5.52 6.41 -23.62
CA GLY A 164 5.28 7.15 -22.39
C GLY A 164 4.80 6.26 -21.24
N ASN A 165 4.80 6.83 -20.03
CA ASN A 165 4.39 6.11 -18.82
C ASN A 165 2.85 6.11 -18.67
N PRO A 166 2.17 4.95 -18.82
CA PRO A 166 0.70 4.86 -18.76
C PRO A 166 0.15 5.12 -17.35
N ASN A 167 0.97 5.00 -16.30
CA ASN A 167 0.53 5.17 -14.92
C ASN A 167 0.21 6.63 -14.57
N VAL A 168 0.66 7.60 -15.37
CA VAL A 168 0.35 9.02 -15.19
C VAL A 168 -1.16 9.26 -15.26
N VAL A 169 -1.86 8.70 -16.26
CA VAL A 169 -3.31 8.88 -16.41
C VAL A 169 -4.09 8.14 -15.33
N VAL A 170 -3.61 6.96 -14.93
CA VAL A 170 -4.21 6.14 -13.87
C VAL A 170 -4.15 6.88 -12.54
N ALA A 171 -2.98 7.41 -12.17
CA ALA A 171 -2.81 8.17 -10.93
C ALA A 171 -3.71 9.41 -10.89
N LYS A 172 -3.78 10.16 -12.00
CA LYS A 172 -4.68 11.33 -12.12
C LYS A 172 -6.15 10.94 -11.92
N TYR A 173 -6.59 9.84 -12.54
CA TYR A 173 -7.96 9.37 -12.39
C TYR A 173 -8.31 9.02 -10.94
N TYR A 174 -7.47 8.25 -10.25
CA TYR A 174 -7.75 7.86 -8.87
C TYR A 174 -7.58 9.01 -7.87
N ALA A 175 -6.65 9.93 -8.11
CA ALA A 175 -6.55 11.16 -7.33
C ALA A 175 -7.82 12.01 -7.44
N TRP A 176 -8.35 12.18 -8.66
CA TRP A 176 -9.61 12.89 -8.88
C TRP A 176 -10.79 12.18 -8.23
N LYS A 177 -10.92 10.87 -8.45
CA LYS A 177 -11.99 10.05 -7.86
C LYS A 177 -12.00 10.11 -6.32
N LYS A 178 -10.83 10.10 -5.68
CA LYS A 178 -10.70 10.20 -4.21
C LYS A 178 -11.19 11.57 -3.70
N ARG A 179 -10.90 12.66 -4.42
CA ARG A 179 -11.36 14.02 -4.09
C ARG A 179 -12.87 14.20 -4.25
N THR A 180 -13.48 13.57 -5.25
CA THR A 180 -14.91 13.71 -5.53
C THR A 180 -15.78 12.68 -4.81
N SER A 181 -15.19 11.78 -4.01
CA SER A 181 -15.95 10.80 -3.25
C SER A 181 -16.61 11.45 -2.02
N PRO A 182 -17.89 11.16 -1.71
CA PRO A 182 -18.62 11.79 -0.61
C PRO A 182 -17.91 11.73 0.75
N ALA A 183 -17.16 10.65 1.01
CA ALA A 183 -16.38 10.46 2.23
C ALA A 183 -15.28 11.53 2.46
N HIS A 184 -14.86 12.27 1.44
CA HIS A 184 -13.89 13.37 1.57
C HIS A 184 -14.57 14.75 1.64
N MET A 185 -15.84 14.87 1.23
CA MET A 185 -16.61 16.12 1.30
C MET A 185 -17.12 16.41 2.71
N GLU A 186 -17.27 15.39 3.56
CA GLU A 186 -17.62 15.57 4.99
C GLU A 186 -16.50 16.26 5.78
N ASN A 187 -15.23 16.11 5.38
CA ASN A 187 -14.07 16.71 6.05
C ASN A 187 -13.69 18.10 5.52
N VAL A 188 -14.44 18.63 4.55
CA VAL A 188 -14.23 19.97 3.95
C VAL A 188 -15.51 20.80 4.09
N ILE A 189 -16.07 20.84 5.30
CA ILE A 189 -16.98 21.91 5.69
C ILE A 189 -16.17 22.82 6.62
N PRO A 190 -15.79 24.04 6.21
CA PRO A 190 -15.32 25.03 7.16
C PRO A 190 -16.49 25.32 8.10
N GLU A 191 -16.30 25.17 9.42
CA GLU A 191 -17.24 25.72 10.39
C GLU A 191 -17.33 27.23 10.15
N THR A 192 -18.35 27.65 9.39
CA THR A 192 -18.73 29.06 9.32
C THR A 192 -19.28 29.41 10.69
N GLY A 193 -18.47 30.17 11.45
CA GLY A 193 -18.80 30.64 12.78
C GLY A 193 -20.22 31.22 12.82
N ARG A 194 -21.02 30.71 13.76
CA ARG A 194 -22.30 31.32 14.14
C ARG A 194 -22.02 32.75 14.60
N ALA A 195 -22.32 33.72 13.72
CA ALA A 195 -22.54 35.09 14.15
C ALA A 195 -23.79 35.10 15.05
N ALA A 196 -23.58 35.24 16.35
CA ALA A 196 -24.65 35.51 17.30
C ALA A 196 -25.19 36.92 17.04
N SER A 197 -26.26 37.03 16.25
CA SER A 197 -27.05 38.24 16.15
C SER A 197 -27.93 38.37 17.40
N ALA A 198 -27.51 39.25 18.31
CA ALA A 198 -28.29 39.65 19.48
C ALA A 198 -29.51 40.47 19.04
N TRP A 199 -30.72 39.96 19.28
CA TRP A 199 -31.97 40.70 19.15
C TRP A 199 -32.70 40.80 20.50
N PRO A 200 -33.49 41.87 20.74
CA PRO A 200 -33.69 42.47 22.05
C PRO A 200 -34.87 41.87 22.83
N TRP A 201 -34.84 42.10 24.14
CA TRP A 201 -35.84 41.73 25.14
C TRP A 201 -37.29 42.02 24.74
N SER A 202 -38.20 41.09 25.02
CA SER A 202 -39.50 41.36 25.67
C SER A 202 -40.30 40.08 26.01
N VAL A 203 -40.92 40.13 27.20
CA VAL A 203 -42.12 39.43 27.73
C VAL A 203 -41.99 38.06 28.44
N LEU A 204 -41.99 38.18 29.76
CA LEU A 204 -42.54 37.31 30.83
C LEU A 204 -43.62 36.28 30.44
N VAL A 205 -43.46 35.02 30.88
CA VAL A 205 -44.52 34.21 31.53
C VAL A 205 -43.89 33.27 32.58
N LEU A 206 -44.56 33.16 33.74
CA LEU A 206 -44.18 32.52 35.00
C LEU A 206 -44.46 30.99 35.07
N LEU A 207 -43.48 30.20 35.58
CA LEU A 207 -43.51 29.06 36.56
C LEU A 207 -44.49 27.84 36.38
N PRO A 208 -44.35 26.69 37.10
CA PRO A 208 -43.37 26.29 38.15
C PRO A 208 -42.75 24.85 38.10
N LEU A 209 -41.66 24.72 38.89
CA LEU A 209 -41.14 23.59 39.70
C LEU A 209 -41.22 22.10 39.27
N ALA A 210 -40.05 21.43 39.29
CA ALA A 210 -39.83 20.21 40.09
C ALA A 210 -38.32 19.95 40.35
N LEU A 211 -38.02 19.51 41.57
CA LEU A 211 -36.71 19.25 42.18
C LEU A 211 -36.05 17.94 41.71
N ALA A 212 -34.71 17.88 41.68
CA ALA A 212 -33.92 16.82 42.35
C ALA A 212 -32.39 17.03 42.25
N LEU A 213 -31.80 17.13 43.44
CA LEU A 213 -30.44 16.87 43.94
C LEU A 213 -29.48 16.02 43.08
N GLY A 214 -28.19 16.34 43.17
CA GLY A 214 -27.10 15.38 42.90
C GLY A 214 -25.71 15.99 42.74
N ALA A 215 -24.93 16.03 43.82
CA ALA A 215 -23.54 16.45 43.85
C ALA A 215 -22.59 15.48 43.10
N GLY A 216 -21.44 15.98 42.65
CA GLY A 216 -20.29 15.12 42.35
C GLY A 216 -19.31 15.70 41.33
N GLY A 217 -18.36 16.50 41.81
CA GLY A 217 -17.16 16.83 41.03
C GLY A 217 -16.26 15.61 40.89
N CYS A 218 -15.60 15.46 39.74
CA CYS A 218 -14.49 14.54 39.57
C CYS A 218 -13.34 15.25 38.86
N GLY A 219 -12.20 15.26 39.55
CA GLY A 219 -10.98 15.93 39.15
C GLY A 219 -10.13 15.15 38.16
N SER A 220 -9.15 15.89 37.67
CA SER A 220 -8.05 15.49 36.82
C SER A 220 -7.23 14.33 37.37
N ARG A 221 -6.88 13.37 36.51
CA ARG A 221 -5.64 12.59 36.60
C ARG A 221 -5.06 12.39 35.21
N GLY A 222 -3.97 13.10 34.92
CA GLY A 222 -3.02 12.68 33.91
C GLY A 222 -2.14 11.58 34.48
N TRP A 223 -1.69 10.66 33.64
CA TRP A 223 -0.55 9.77 33.89
C TRP A 223 0.33 9.75 32.64
N GLY A 224 1.59 10.12 32.83
CA GLY A 224 2.68 9.89 31.87
C GLY A 224 3.16 8.45 31.95
N PHE A 225 3.65 7.96 30.82
CA PHE A 225 4.28 6.65 30.69
C PHE A 225 5.76 6.83 30.31
N LEU A 226 6.58 6.00 30.96
CA LEU A 226 7.92 5.59 30.56
C LEU A 226 7.88 4.82 29.23
#